data_AF-A0A136M0R9-F1
#
_entry.id   AF-A0A136M0R9-F1
#
_cell.length_a   1.000
_cell.length_b   1.000
_cell.length_c   1.000
_cell.angle_alpha   90.00
_cell.angle_beta   90.00
_cell.angle_gamma   90.00
#
_symmetry.space_group_name_H-M   'P 1'
#
loop_
_entity.id
_entity.type
_entity.pdbx_description
1 polymer ?
#
loop_
_entity_poly.entity_id
_entity_poly.type
_entity_poly.pdbx_seq_one_letter_code
_entity_poly.pdbx_strand_id
1 'polypeptide(L)'
;MIALHVLILVSLMYVFARRIERTEKGLFWTAWLYRLLMGVSLGLVYTYYYDANDTWHFFEDAVKLSNLARTNFSEYVQFLLANQPDPEILQTLFSAQERSLFLVKSISLLALISGDNYWTCTIYIATLAFGASWYFFKTISTWFEHSKLAAALSFLFFPSVVFWSSGLVKETLALAGIMVIGAVFIEFMKGDKITVLHVLLCLVAGWVSWNLKYYWTALFIAVILTSLVVFLLGKN
;
A
#
# COMPACT_ATOMS: atom_id res chain seq x y z
N MET A 1 23.86 3.72 1.85
CA MET A 1 22.75 2.79 2.14
C MET A 1 21.58 2.93 1.18
N ILE A 2 21.03 4.13 0.95
CA ILE A 2 19.90 4.35 0.01
C ILE A 2 20.14 3.73 -1.39
N ALA A 3 21.32 3.93 -1.98
CA ALA A 3 21.64 3.39 -3.31
C ALA A 3 21.51 1.85 -3.40
N LEU A 4 21.83 1.13 -2.31
CA LEU A 4 21.67 -0.32 -2.25
C LEU A 4 20.19 -0.71 -2.28
N HIS A 5 19.33 -0.03 -1.52
CA HIS A 5 17.88 -0.28 -1.52
C HIS A 5 17.25 0.03 -2.88
N VAL A 6 17.66 1.12 -3.51
CA VAL A 6 17.23 1.46 -4.88
C VAL A 6 17.65 0.36 -5.86
N LEU A 7 18.90 -0.12 -5.79
CA LEU A 7 19.37 -1.22 -6.64
C LEU A 7 18.54 -2.50 -6.42
N ILE A 8 18.24 -2.85 -5.18
CA ILE A 8 17.39 -4.00 -4.83
C ILE A 8 16.00 -3.83 -5.44
N LEU A 9 15.35 -2.69 -5.23
CA LEU A 9 14.02 -2.42 -5.78
C LEU A 9 14.01 -2.46 -7.31
N VAL A 10 14.95 -1.79 -7.97
CA VAL A 10 15.08 -1.84 -9.44
C VAL A 10 15.27 -3.27 -9.93
N SER A 11 16.10 -4.07 -9.25
CA SER A 11 16.34 -5.47 -9.62
C SER A 11 15.08 -6.32 -9.48
N LEU A 12 14.33 -6.16 -8.38
CA LEU A 12 13.05 -6.85 -8.17
C LEU A 12 12.03 -6.45 -9.23
N MET A 13 11.91 -5.15 -9.52
CA MET A 13 11.00 -4.63 -10.54
C MET A 13 11.41 -5.07 -11.94
N TYR A 14 12.71 -5.22 -12.21
CA TYR A 14 13.22 -5.75 -13.46
C TYR A 14 12.83 -7.22 -13.64
N VAL A 15 13.00 -8.04 -12.61
CA VAL A 15 12.57 -9.45 -12.63
C VAL A 15 11.06 -9.56 -12.86
N PHE A 16 10.27 -8.73 -12.19
CA PHE A 16 8.82 -8.68 -12.39
C PHE A 16 8.45 -8.24 -13.82
N ALA A 17 9.10 -7.19 -14.35
CA ALA A 17 8.89 -6.68 -15.69
C ALA A 17 9.21 -7.69 -16.80
N ARG A 18 9.99 -8.74 -16.53
CA ARG A 18 10.21 -9.84 -17.48
C ARG A 18 8.94 -10.63 -17.78
N ARG A 19 7.97 -10.64 -16.86
CA ARG A 19 6.66 -11.32 -17.01
C ARG A 19 5.60 -10.44 -17.70
N ILE A 20 5.91 -9.18 -17.96
CA ILE A 20 4.99 -8.22 -18.57
C ILE A 20 5.15 -8.25 -20.09
N GLU A 21 4.03 -8.14 -20.80
CA GLU A 21 3.97 -8.00 -22.26
C GLU A 21 4.86 -6.86 -22.75
N ARG A 22 5.57 -7.08 -23.87
CA ARG A 22 6.55 -6.12 -24.41
C ARG A 22 5.93 -4.74 -24.66
N THR A 23 4.68 -4.69 -25.09
CA THR A 23 3.92 -3.46 -25.38
C THR A 23 3.60 -2.65 -24.12
N GLU A 24 3.56 -3.28 -22.95
CA GLU A 24 3.20 -2.62 -21.68
C GLU A 24 4.41 -2.27 -20.81
N LYS A 25 5.61 -2.74 -21.16
CA LYS A 25 6.84 -2.46 -20.37
C LYS A 25 7.12 -0.98 -20.22
N GLY A 26 6.90 -0.19 -21.28
CA GLY A 26 7.06 1.27 -21.22
C GLY A 26 6.09 1.89 -20.21
N LEU A 27 4.82 1.49 -20.26
CA LEU A 27 3.79 1.94 -19.32
C LEU A 27 4.13 1.56 -17.88
N PHE A 28 4.57 0.32 -17.65
CA PHE A 28 4.96 -0.20 -16.34
C PHE A 28 6.05 0.64 -15.67
N TRP A 29 7.16 0.87 -16.38
CA TRP A 29 8.29 1.61 -15.83
C TRP A 29 7.95 3.08 -15.61
N THR A 30 7.25 3.72 -16.54
CA THR A 30 6.81 5.11 -16.40
C THR A 30 5.86 5.28 -15.22
N ALA A 31 4.89 4.37 -15.05
CA ALA A 31 3.94 4.40 -13.94
C ALA A 31 4.61 4.15 -12.59
N TRP A 32 5.56 3.20 -12.52
CA TRP A 32 6.31 2.95 -11.29
C TRP A 32 7.16 4.15 -10.91
N LEU A 33 7.93 4.72 -11.85
CA LEU A 33 8.74 5.91 -11.60
C LEU A 33 7.86 7.09 -11.18
N TYR A 34 6.72 7.29 -11.84
CA TYR A 34 5.76 8.33 -11.47
C TYR A 34 5.26 8.16 -10.02
N ARG A 35 4.95 6.92 -9.60
CA ARG A 35 4.56 6.61 -8.21
C ARG A 35 5.68 6.96 -7.21
N LEU A 36 6.92 6.59 -7.52
CA LEU A 36 8.08 6.92 -6.66
C LEU A 36 8.25 8.44 -6.53
N LEU A 37 8.16 9.16 -7.65
CA LEU A 37 8.23 10.62 -7.67
C LEU A 37 7.12 11.23 -6.83
N MET A 38 5.88 10.74 -6.93
CA MET A 38 4.76 11.21 -6.12
C MET A 38 4.94 10.95 -4.63
N GLY A 39 5.51 9.81 -4.24
CA GLY A 39 5.81 9.51 -2.83
C GLY A 39 6.87 10.44 -2.25
N VAL A 40 7.95 10.69 -2.99
CA VAL A 40 8.99 11.65 -2.60
C VAL A 40 8.42 13.07 -2.53
N SER A 41 7.64 13.47 -3.55
CA SER A 41 6.98 14.78 -3.58
C SER A 41 6.07 15.00 -2.37
N LEU A 42 5.34 13.97 -1.92
CA LEU A 42 4.51 14.08 -0.71
C LEU A 42 5.38 14.41 0.50
N GLY A 43 6.49 13.70 0.72
CA GLY A 43 7.42 14.01 1.81
C GLY A 43 7.98 15.43 1.73
N LEU A 44 8.35 15.90 0.54
CA LEU A 44 8.84 17.27 0.33
C LEU A 44 7.76 18.31 0.60
N VAL A 45 6.51 18.07 0.16
CA VAL A 45 5.39 18.99 0.42
C VAL A 45 5.13 19.12 1.92
N TYR A 46 5.12 18.01 2.65
CA TYR A 46 4.99 18.01 4.11
C TYR A 46 6.18 18.67 4.82
N THR A 47 7.36 18.67 4.20
CA THR A 47 8.56 19.31 4.77
C THR A 47 8.55 20.83 4.59
N TYR A 48 8.13 21.32 3.43
CA TYR A 48 8.35 22.71 3.02
C TYR A 48 7.09 23.58 2.99
N TYR A 49 5.91 22.98 2.91
CA TYR A 49 4.67 23.73 2.66
C TYR A 49 3.57 23.49 3.68
N TYR A 50 3.55 22.36 4.38
CA TYR A 50 2.51 22.05 5.36
C TYR A 50 3.06 22.15 6.78
N ASP A 51 2.29 22.78 7.66
CA ASP A 51 2.54 22.75 9.11
C ASP A 51 2.13 21.39 9.73
N ALA A 52 1.26 20.66 9.03
CA ALA A 52 0.88 19.30 9.39
C ALA A 52 2.04 18.35 9.09
N ASN A 53 2.41 17.51 10.06
CA ASN A 53 3.57 16.62 9.98
C ASN A 53 3.20 15.13 9.97
N ASP A 54 1.98 14.76 9.57
CA ASP A 54 1.49 13.37 9.66
C ASP A 54 2.48 12.32 9.13
N THR A 55 3.02 12.50 7.92
CA THR A 55 3.99 11.54 7.32
C THR A 55 5.29 11.44 8.12
N TRP A 56 5.77 12.57 8.66
CA TRP A 56 7.00 12.63 9.44
C TRP A 56 6.79 12.10 10.86
N HIS A 57 5.66 12.41 11.51
CA HIS A 57 5.29 11.87 12.81
C HIS A 57 5.15 10.34 12.76
N PHE A 58 4.52 9.78 11.71
CA PHE A 58 4.46 8.32 11.55
C PHE A 58 5.85 7.71 11.40
N PHE A 59 6.75 8.39 10.70
CA PHE A 59 8.12 7.94 10.54
C PHE A 59 8.95 8.06 11.82
N GLU A 60 8.86 9.17 12.55
CA GLU A 60 9.55 9.37 13.82
C GLU A 60 9.11 8.35 14.87
N ASP A 61 7.81 8.09 14.98
CA ASP A 61 7.28 7.05 15.85
C ASP A 61 7.76 5.66 15.41
N ALA A 62 7.87 5.41 14.11
CA ALA A 62 8.42 4.17 13.59
C ALA A 62 9.92 4.03 13.88
N VAL A 63 10.68 5.12 13.90
CA VAL A 63 12.11 5.14 14.30
C VAL A 63 12.25 4.83 15.79
N LYS A 64 11.37 5.34 16.66
CA LYS A 64 11.35 4.97 18.09
C LYS A 64 11.17 3.46 18.26
N LEU A 65 10.22 2.86 17.53
CA LEU A 65 10.03 1.40 17.56
C LEU A 65 11.19 0.62 16.92
N SER A 66 11.79 1.15 15.85
CA SER A 66 12.99 0.58 15.23
C SER A 66 14.17 0.57 16.20
N ASN A 67 14.34 1.63 16.99
CA ASN A 67 15.34 1.70 18.05
C ASN A 67 15.03 0.72 19.20
N LEU A 68 13.76 0.60 19.60
CA LEU A 68 13.33 -0.44 20.54
C LEU A 68 13.69 -1.84 20.04
N ALA A 69 13.52 -2.12 18.75
CA ALA A 69 13.92 -3.41 18.17
C ALA A 69 15.43 -3.68 18.32
N ARG A 70 16.27 -2.64 18.25
CA ARG A 70 17.73 -2.73 18.39
C ARG A 70 18.18 -2.85 19.84
N THR A 71 17.46 -2.26 20.79
CA THR A 71 17.81 -2.29 22.22
C THR A 71 17.15 -3.46 22.96
N ASN A 72 15.88 -3.74 22.68
CA ASN A 72 15.08 -4.81 23.26
C ASN A 72 14.13 -5.43 22.23
N PHE A 73 14.65 -6.37 21.45
CA PHE A 73 13.89 -7.03 20.39
C PHE A 73 12.64 -7.77 20.88
N SER A 74 12.68 -8.34 22.10
CA SER A 74 11.53 -9.06 22.67
C SER A 74 10.36 -8.11 22.91
N GLU A 75 10.63 -6.96 23.51
CA GLU A 75 9.63 -5.92 23.78
C GLU A 75 9.09 -5.32 22.48
N TYR A 76 9.94 -5.14 21.47
CA TYR A 76 9.50 -4.74 20.13
C TYR A 76 8.51 -5.75 19.50
N VAL A 77 8.82 -7.05 19.54
CA VAL A 77 7.91 -8.08 19.01
C VAL A 77 6.59 -8.12 19.79
N GLN A 78 6.64 -7.98 21.11
CA GLN A 78 5.44 -7.85 21.93
C GLN A 78 4.62 -6.62 21.51
N PHE A 79 5.27 -5.46 21.32
CA PHE A 79 4.61 -4.24 20.84
C PHE A 79 3.95 -4.45 19.49
N LEU A 80 4.61 -5.12 18.53
CA LEU A 80 4.06 -5.41 17.20
C LEU A 80 2.78 -6.24 17.28
N LEU A 81 2.78 -7.30 18.11
CA LEU A 81 1.68 -8.25 18.21
C LEU A 81 0.57 -7.83 19.19
N ALA A 82 0.86 -6.93 20.13
CA ALA A 82 -0.11 -6.48 21.13
C ALA A 82 -1.21 -5.59 20.51
N ASN A 83 -2.46 -5.86 20.89
CA ASN A 83 -3.60 -4.98 20.65
C ASN A 83 -3.55 -3.72 21.53
N GLN A 84 -2.99 -3.83 22.73
CA GLN A 84 -2.73 -2.72 23.65
C GLN A 84 -1.24 -2.74 24.01
N PRO A 85 -0.41 -1.96 23.30
CA PRO A 85 1.01 -1.89 23.58
C PRO A 85 1.31 -1.25 24.94
N ASP A 86 2.56 -1.36 25.40
CA ASP A 86 2.99 -0.80 26.67
C ASP A 86 2.62 0.70 26.78
N PRO A 87 1.87 1.11 27.83
CA PRO A 87 1.47 2.50 28.04
C PRO A 87 2.64 3.49 28.11
N GLU A 88 3.81 3.08 28.58
CA GLU A 88 4.99 3.95 28.67
C GLU A 88 5.49 4.31 27.27
N ILE A 89 5.61 3.30 26.40
CA ILE A 89 6.03 3.50 25.01
C ILE A 89 4.98 4.31 24.25
N LEU A 90 3.70 4.01 24.44
CA LEU A 90 2.60 4.71 23.76
C LEU A 90 2.59 6.21 24.06
N GLN A 91 2.90 6.62 25.29
CA GLN A 91 2.97 8.04 25.68
C GLN A 91 4.10 8.79 24.97
N THR A 92 5.13 8.09 24.48
CA THR A 92 6.21 8.72 23.71
C THR A 92 5.84 8.96 22.25
N LEU A 93 4.76 8.36 21.74
CA LEU A 93 4.37 8.44 20.33
C LEU A 93 3.47 9.64 20.06
N PHE A 94 3.73 10.35 18.96
CA PHE A 94 2.82 11.40 18.49
C PHE A 94 1.49 10.82 18.02
N SER A 95 1.52 9.60 17.49
CA SER A 95 0.43 8.95 16.79
C SER A 95 -0.11 7.72 17.54
N ALA A 96 -0.48 7.90 18.81
CA ALA A 96 -0.95 6.82 19.69
C ALA A 96 -2.37 6.27 19.36
N GLN A 97 -3.08 6.84 18.39
CA GLN A 97 -4.37 6.30 17.94
C GLN A 97 -4.19 4.95 17.23
N GLU A 98 -5.06 3.98 17.50
CA GLU A 98 -4.96 2.59 16.98
C GLU A 98 -4.66 2.51 15.47
N ARG A 99 -5.39 3.27 14.65
CA ARG A 99 -5.22 3.29 13.18
C ARG A 99 -3.84 3.78 12.76
N SER A 100 -3.29 4.75 13.50
CA SER A 100 -1.96 5.27 13.24
C SER A 100 -0.89 4.30 13.72
N LEU A 101 -1.11 3.63 14.85
CA LEU A 101 -0.19 2.60 15.36
C LEU A 101 0.01 1.46 14.37
N PHE A 102 -1.04 1.02 13.67
CA PHE A 102 -0.89 -0.01 12.63
C PHE A 102 0.10 0.41 11.53
N LEU A 103 -0.02 1.65 11.05
CA LEU A 103 0.89 2.20 10.06
C LEU A 103 2.31 2.35 10.63
N VAL A 104 2.45 2.88 11.85
CA VAL A 104 3.73 3.05 12.55
C VAL A 104 4.45 1.70 12.72
N LYS A 105 3.73 0.65 13.14
CA LYS A 105 4.27 -0.73 13.22
C LYS A 105 4.78 -1.20 11.86
N SER A 106 4.01 -0.98 10.79
CA SER A 106 4.38 -1.36 9.43
C SER A 106 5.63 -0.61 8.94
N ILE A 107 5.72 0.70 9.19
CA ILE A 107 6.87 1.52 8.84
C ILE A 107 8.09 1.13 9.69
N SER A 108 7.93 0.76 10.96
CA SER A 108 9.04 0.40 11.85
C SER A 108 9.85 -0.79 11.34
N LEU A 109 9.17 -1.78 10.72
CA LEU A 109 9.82 -2.91 10.08
C LEU A 109 10.71 -2.46 8.91
N LEU A 110 10.22 -1.50 8.11
CA LEU A 110 11.01 -0.92 7.02
C LEU A 110 12.10 0.02 7.53
N ALA A 111 11.87 0.75 8.62
CA ALA A 111 12.85 1.60 9.27
C ALA A 111 14.04 0.78 9.77
N LEU A 112 13.78 -0.39 10.37
CA LEU A 112 14.82 -1.31 10.83
C LEU A 112 15.74 -1.76 9.67
N ILE A 113 15.14 -2.13 8.54
CA ILE A 113 15.86 -2.59 7.34
C ILE A 113 16.57 -1.44 6.62
N SER A 114 15.97 -0.24 6.59
CA SER A 114 16.51 0.92 5.87
C SER A 114 17.54 1.73 6.66
N GLY A 115 17.76 1.39 7.93
CA GLY A 115 18.60 2.17 8.83
C GLY A 115 17.98 3.54 9.12
N ASP A 116 16.68 3.55 9.42
CA ASP A 116 15.90 4.74 9.77
C ASP A 116 15.97 5.83 8.70
N ASN A 117 15.73 5.45 7.44
CA ASN A 117 15.72 6.39 6.33
C ASN A 117 14.33 6.59 5.75
N TYR A 118 13.75 7.78 5.95
CA TYR A 118 12.40 8.15 5.49
C TYR A 118 12.19 7.88 3.99
N TRP A 119 13.13 8.36 3.16
CA TRP A 119 13.02 8.24 1.70
C TRP A 119 13.07 6.78 1.25
N THR A 120 13.88 5.96 1.91
CA THR A 120 13.94 4.53 1.64
C THR A 120 12.63 3.85 2.01
N CYS A 121 12.07 4.10 3.21
CA CYS A 121 10.74 3.59 3.58
C CYS A 121 9.67 4.02 2.57
N THR A 122 9.72 5.28 2.12
CA THR A 122 8.79 5.85 1.15
C THR A 122 8.83 5.10 -0.19
N ILE A 123 10.01 4.86 -0.77
CA ILE A 123 10.11 4.15 -2.05
C ILE A 123 9.66 2.68 -1.96
N TYR A 124 9.84 2.02 -0.80
CA TYR A 124 9.32 0.67 -0.57
C TYR A 124 7.79 0.67 -0.53
N ILE A 125 7.18 1.56 0.26
CA ILE A 125 5.72 1.69 0.38
C ILE A 125 5.08 2.11 -0.95
N ALA A 126 5.69 3.06 -1.66
CA ALA A 126 5.26 3.47 -3.00
C ALA A 126 5.33 2.30 -4.00
N THR A 127 6.37 1.47 -3.94
CA THR A 127 6.50 0.30 -4.81
C THR A 127 5.44 -0.76 -4.49
N LEU A 128 5.13 -1.00 -3.22
CA LEU A 128 4.06 -1.91 -2.80
C LEU A 128 2.69 -1.42 -3.31
N ALA A 129 2.39 -0.14 -3.12
CA ALA A 129 1.15 0.48 -3.63
C ALA A 129 1.08 0.44 -5.16
N PHE A 130 2.22 0.65 -5.84
CA PHE A 130 2.31 0.47 -7.28
C PHE A 130 1.93 -0.97 -7.70
N GLY A 131 2.45 -1.99 -7.03
CA GLY A 131 2.11 -3.39 -7.31
C GLY A 131 0.61 -3.66 -7.28
N ALA A 132 -0.10 -3.16 -6.26
CA ALA A 132 -1.55 -3.26 -6.16
C ALA A 132 -2.27 -2.52 -7.30
N SER A 133 -1.86 -1.28 -7.58
CA SER A 133 -2.45 -0.49 -8.68
C SER A 133 -2.21 -1.11 -10.06
N TRP A 134 -1.05 -1.73 -10.27
CA TRP A 134 -0.69 -2.39 -11.51
C TRP A 134 -1.53 -3.67 -11.71
N TYR A 135 -1.70 -4.45 -10.65
CA TYR A 135 -2.57 -5.63 -10.67
C TYR A 135 -4.02 -5.26 -11.00
N PHE A 136 -4.55 -4.22 -10.36
CA PHE A 136 -5.90 -3.74 -10.65
C PHE A 136 -6.03 -3.18 -12.08
N PHE A 137 -5.07 -2.38 -12.54
CA PHE A 137 -5.00 -1.90 -13.92
C PHE A 137 -5.02 -3.05 -14.94
N LYS A 138 -4.22 -4.10 -14.71
CA LYS A 138 -4.19 -5.27 -15.59
C LYS A 138 -5.52 -5.99 -15.61
N THR A 139 -6.14 -6.19 -14.44
CA THR A 139 -7.45 -6.82 -14.32
C THR A 139 -8.51 -6.08 -15.13
N ILE A 140 -8.58 -4.75 -14.98
CA ILE A 140 -9.53 -3.92 -15.74
C ILE A 140 -9.25 -3.99 -17.24
N SER A 141 -7.99 -3.85 -17.64
CA SER A 141 -7.60 -3.85 -19.05
C SER A 141 -7.83 -5.19 -19.74
N THR A 142 -7.79 -6.29 -19.00
CA THR A 142 -8.08 -7.64 -19.50
C THR A 142 -9.58 -7.85 -19.67
N TRP A 143 -10.40 -7.41 -18.71
CA TRP A 143 -11.82 -7.80 -18.65
C TRP A 143 -12.81 -6.78 -19.21
N PHE A 144 -12.37 -5.56 -19.47
CA PHE A 144 -13.20 -4.48 -20.02
C PHE A 144 -12.52 -3.90 -21.26
N GLU A 145 -13.05 -4.24 -22.43
CA GLU A 145 -12.57 -3.72 -23.71
C GLU A 145 -12.60 -2.19 -23.74
N HIS A 146 -11.65 -1.58 -24.47
CA HIS A 146 -11.48 -0.12 -24.59
C HIS A 146 -11.25 0.66 -23.28
N SER A 147 -11.18 0.01 -22.12
CA SER A 147 -10.96 0.67 -20.83
C SER A 147 -9.50 0.94 -20.48
N LYS A 148 -8.55 0.33 -21.21
CA LYS A 148 -7.11 0.37 -20.88
C LYS A 148 -6.56 1.78 -20.66
N LEU A 149 -6.88 2.74 -21.53
CA LEU A 149 -6.42 4.11 -21.36
C LEU A 149 -7.04 4.77 -20.12
N ALA A 150 -8.35 4.61 -19.92
CA ALA A 150 -9.05 5.14 -18.76
C ALA A 150 -8.49 4.54 -17.46
N ALA A 151 -8.27 3.22 -17.41
CA ALA A 151 -7.69 2.53 -16.26
C ALA A 151 -6.26 3.00 -15.97
N ALA A 152 -5.42 3.17 -17.00
CA ALA A 152 -4.07 3.70 -16.83
C ALA A 152 -4.11 5.12 -16.25
N LEU A 153 -4.92 6.01 -16.82
CA LEU A 153 -5.05 7.38 -16.33
C LEU A 153 -5.59 7.41 -14.90
N SER A 154 -6.65 6.67 -14.58
CA SER A 154 -7.28 6.69 -13.26
C SER A 154 -6.41 6.07 -12.15
N PHE A 155 -5.78 4.93 -12.40
CA PHE A 155 -5.12 4.16 -11.33
C PHE A 155 -3.61 4.33 -11.30
N LEU A 156 -2.97 4.68 -12.42
CA LEU A 156 -1.52 4.79 -12.52
C LEU A 156 -1.02 6.24 -12.60
N PHE A 157 -1.80 7.17 -13.14
CA PHE A 157 -1.33 8.53 -13.44
C PHE A 157 -2.20 9.68 -12.91
N PHE A 158 -3.36 9.40 -12.31
CA PHE A 158 -4.25 10.48 -11.88
C PHE A 158 -3.59 11.28 -10.74
N PRO A 159 -3.21 12.55 -10.94
CA PRO A 159 -2.22 13.20 -10.09
C PRO A 159 -2.58 13.18 -8.62
N SER A 160 -3.82 13.55 -8.28
CA SER A 160 -4.28 13.59 -6.88
C SER A 160 -4.29 12.19 -6.25
N VAL A 161 -4.80 11.18 -6.96
CA VAL A 161 -4.88 9.81 -6.44
C VAL A 161 -3.48 9.27 -6.20
N VAL A 162 -2.58 9.39 -7.17
CA VAL A 162 -1.21 8.88 -7.06
C VAL A 162 -0.45 9.63 -5.97
N PHE A 163 -0.55 10.96 -5.91
CA PHE A 163 0.09 11.77 -4.88
C PHE A 163 -0.29 11.33 -3.46
N TRP A 164 -1.59 11.29 -3.15
CA TRP A 164 -2.09 10.94 -1.82
C TRP A 164 -2.00 9.44 -1.48
N SER A 165 -1.55 8.59 -2.41
CA SER A 165 -1.41 7.14 -2.22
C SER A 165 0.02 6.62 -2.48
N SER A 166 1.03 7.48 -2.35
CA SER A 166 2.44 7.08 -2.57
C SER A 166 3.38 7.36 -1.38
N GLY A 167 2.96 8.15 -0.40
CA GLY A 167 3.79 8.51 0.77
C GLY A 167 3.62 7.55 1.96
N LEU A 168 4.28 7.90 3.08
CA LEU A 168 4.10 7.22 4.38
C LEU A 168 2.82 7.68 5.07
N VAL A 169 1.67 7.45 4.42
CA VAL A 169 0.34 7.81 4.91
C VAL A 169 -0.61 6.61 4.85
N LYS A 170 -1.70 6.66 5.63
CA LYS A 170 -2.63 5.52 5.78
C LYS A 170 -3.32 5.17 4.47
N GLU A 171 -3.62 6.19 3.68
CA GLU A 171 -4.27 6.13 2.38
C GLU A 171 -3.51 5.24 1.39
N THR A 172 -2.18 5.25 1.43
CA THR A 172 -1.32 4.47 0.53
C THR A 172 -1.61 2.98 0.62
N LEU A 173 -1.54 2.41 1.83
CA LEU A 173 -1.77 0.98 2.04
C LEU A 173 -3.26 0.61 2.06
N ALA A 174 -4.13 1.51 2.53
CA ALA A 174 -5.57 1.29 2.50
C ALA A 174 -6.10 1.16 1.06
N LEU A 175 -5.69 2.08 0.18
CA LEU A 175 -6.10 2.06 -1.23
C LEU A 175 -5.49 0.85 -1.97
N ALA A 176 -4.23 0.51 -1.68
CA ALA A 176 -3.59 -0.70 -2.22
C ALA A 176 -4.40 -1.97 -1.86
N GLY A 177 -4.85 -2.10 -0.61
CA GLY A 177 -5.70 -3.21 -0.19
C GLY A 177 -7.03 -3.27 -0.94
N ILE A 178 -7.72 -2.13 -1.09
CA ILE A 178 -8.98 -2.04 -1.85
C ILE A 178 -8.77 -2.44 -3.31
N MET A 179 -7.68 -2.00 -3.95
CA MET A 179 -7.37 -2.36 -5.34
C MET A 179 -7.11 -3.86 -5.52
N VAL A 180 -6.42 -4.52 -4.58
CA VAL A 180 -6.22 -5.97 -4.60
C VAL A 180 -7.54 -6.71 -4.46
N ILE A 181 -8.38 -6.34 -3.50
CA ILE A 181 -9.69 -6.98 -3.30
C ILE A 181 -10.57 -6.78 -4.53
N GLY A 182 -10.58 -5.56 -5.09
CA GLY A 182 -11.32 -5.23 -6.30
C GLY A 182 -10.87 -6.03 -7.52
N ALA A 183 -9.56 -6.23 -7.70
CA ALA A 183 -9.02 -7.05 -8.78
C ALA A 183 -9.52 -8.50 -8.69
N VAL A 184 -9.33 -9.13 -7.54
CA VAL A 184 -9.77 -10.52 -7.30
C VAL A 184 -11.29 -10.66 -7.46
N PHE A 185 -12.05 -9.67 -6.99
CA PHE A 185 -13.51 -9.68 -7.15
C PHE A 185 -13.93 -9.63 -8.62
N ILE A 186 -13.28 -8.79 -9.44
CA ILE A 186 -13.57 -8.70 -10.87
C ILE A 186 -13.21 -10.00 -11.59
N GLU A 187 -12.04 -10.58 -11.31
CA GLU A 187 -11.62 -11.88 -11.84
C GLU A 187 -12.68 -12.95 -11.52
N PHE A 188 -13.12 -13.03 -10.26
CA PHE A 188 -14.17 -13.96 -9.83
C PHE A 188 -15.48 -13.75 -10.63
N MET A 189 -15.93 -12.51 -10.74
CA MET A 189 -17.17 -12.16 -11.45
C MET A 189 -17.11 -12.47 -12.94
N LYS A 190 -15.92 -12.40 -13.54
CA LYS A 190 -15.66 -12.73 -14.94
C LYS A 190 -15.41 -14.21 -15.19
N GLY A 191 -15.40 -15.03 -14.13
CA GLY A 191 -15.29 -16.48 -14.23
C GLY A 191 -13.86 -17.01 -14.19
N ASP A 192 -12.89 -16.17 -13.82
CA ASP A 192 -11.52 -16.64 -13.59
C ASP A 192 -11.42 -17.59 -12.41
N LYS A 193 -10.45 -18.51 -12.49
CA LYS A 193 -10.18 -19.45 -11.41
C LYS A 193 -9.50 -18.74 -10.24
N ILE A 194 -10.25 -18.55 -9.16
CA ILE A 194 -9.71 -18.05 -7.90
C ILE A 194 -8.86 -19.13 -7.22
N THR A 195 -7.59 -18.81 -7.00
CA THR A 195 -6.63 -19.70 -6.31
C THR A 195 -6.49 -19.34 -4.83
N VAL A 196 -5.87 -20.23 -4.06
CA VAL A 196 -5.56 -19.98 -2.63
C VAL A 196 -4.76 -18.69 -2.44
N LEU A 197 -3.87 -18.35 -3.38
CA LEU A 197 -3.10 -17.11 -3.33
C LEU A 197 -4.01 -15.87 -3.38
N HIS A 198 -5.04 -15.87 -4.22
CA HIS A 198 -6.00 -14.76 -4.31
C HIS A 198 -6.75 -14.59 -2.98
N VAL A 199 -7.16 -15.69 -2.36
CA VAL A 199 -7.83 -15.66 -1.04
C VAL A 199 -6.89 -15.09 0.02
N LEU A 200 -5.64 -15.56 0.08
CA LEU A 200 -4.64 -15.03 1.03
C LEU A 200 -4.37 -13.54 0.80
N LEU A 201 -4.24 -13.12 -0.47
CA LEU A 201 -4.08 -11.71 -0.83
C LEU A 201 -5.27 -10.87 -0.37
N CYS A 202 -6.51 -11.33 -0.59
CA CYS A 202 -7.71 -10.63 -0.12
C CYS A 202 -7.80 -10.55 1.41
N LEU A 203 -7.43 -11.60 2.13
CA LEU A 203 -7.41 -11.60 3.60
C LEU A 203 -6.40 -10.60 4.15
N VAL A 204 -5.16 -10.62 3.63
CA VAL A 204 -4.11 -9.66 4.02
C VAL A 204 -4.50 -8.24 3.62
N ALA A 205 -4.96 -8.04 2.38
CA ALA A 205 -5.39 -6.74 1.88
C ALA A 205 -6.55 -6.16 2.70
N GLY A 206 -7.54 -6.98 3.04
CA GLY A 206 -8.70 -6.60 3.85
C GLY A 206 -8.30 -6.29 5.29
N TRP A 207 -7.42 -7.08 5.89
CA TRP A 207 -6.89 -6.81 7.23
C TRP A 207 -6.11 -5.49 7.28
N VAL A 208 -5.22 -5.25 6.31
CA VAL A 208 -4.45 -4.00 6.21
C VAL A 208 -5.38 -2.80 6.00
N SER A 209 -6.27 -2.85 5.02
CA SER A 209 -7.16 -1.73 4.70
C SER A 209 -8.18 -1.45 5.81
N TRP A 210 -8.65 -2.48 6.53
CA TRP A 210 -9.54 -2.32 7.67
C TRP A 210 -8.86 -1.59 8.84
N ASN A 211 -7.64 -2.02 9.23
CA ASN A 211 -6.93 -1.41 10.35
C ASN A 211 -6.52 0.05 10.07
N LEU A 212 -6.31 0.41 8.79
CA LEU A 212 -5.96 1.78 8.40
C LEU A 212 -7.19 2.69 8.20
N LYS A 213 -8.19 2.20 7.46
CA LYS A 213 -9.37 2.95 7.01
C LYS A 213 -10.61 2.04 6.96
N TYR A 214 -11.05 1.55 8.12
CA TYR A 214 -12.21 0.65 8.23
C TYR A 214 -13.46 1.15 7.47
N TYR A 215 -13.73 2.46 7.48
CA TYR A 215 -14.91 3.03 6.82
C TYR A 215 -14.82 3.00 5.28
N TRP A 216 -13.62 3.12 4.70
CA TRP A 216 -13.42 2.90 3.25
C TRP A 216 -13.65 1.43 2.91
N THR A 217 -13.05 0.55 3.72
CA THR A 217 -13.09 -0.90 3.51
C THR A 217 -14.50 -1.46 3.69
N ALA A 218 -15.23 -1.03 4.74
CA ALA A 218 -16.60 -1.43 5.01
C ALA A 218 -17.54 -1.00 3.88
N LEU A 219 -17.43 0.25 3.41
CA LEU A 219 -18.21 0.74 2.28
C LEU A 219 -17.91 -0.07 1.01
N PHE A 220 -16.64 -0.35 0.73
CA PHE A 220 -16.24 -1.14 -0.43
C PHE A 220 -16.74 -2.59 -0.35
N ILE A 221 -16.70 -3.21 0.83
CA ILE A 221 -17.27 -4.55 1.06
C ILE A 221 -18.78 -4.53 0.83
N ALA A 222 -19.50 -3.50 1.28
CA ALA A 222 -20.94 -3.39 1.01
C ALA A 222 -21.24 -3.35 -0.50
N VAL A 223 -20.43 -2.61 -1.29
CA VAL A 223 -20.53 -2.58 -2.76
C VAL A 223 -20.25 -3.96 -3.38
N ILE A 224 -19.23 -4.67 -2.90
CA ILE A 224 -18.92 -6.03 -3.37
C ILE A 224 -20.07 -6.99 -3.07
N LEU A 225 -20.58 -7.00 -1.84
CA LEU A 225 -21.65 -7.91 -1.44
C LEU A 225 -22.94 -7.66 -2.23
N THR A 226 -23.31 -6.39 -2.39
CA THR A 226 -24.48 -6.03 -3.20
C THR A 226 -24.31 -6.41 -4.67
N SER A 227 -23.14 -6.15 -5.26
CA SER A 227 -22.81 -6.57 -6.64
C SER A 227 -22.86 -8.09 -6.80
N LEU A 228 -22.37 -8.84 -5.81
CA LEU A 228 -22.42 -10.30 -5.79
C LEU A 228 -23.85 -10.82 -5.73
N VAL A 229 -24.70 -10.25 -4.87
CA VAL A 229 -26.13 -10.63 -4.78
C VAL A 229 -26.81 -10.40 -6.12
N VAL A 230 -26.62 -9.24 -6.75
CA VAL A 230 -27.20 -8.94 -8.08
C VAL A 230 -26.74 -9.95 -9.12
N PHE A 231 -25.45 -10.29 -9.14
CA PHE A 231 -24.90 -11.26 -10.09
C PHE A 231 -25.44 -12.68 -9.89
N LEU A 232 -25.63 -13.11 -8.64
CA LEU A 232 -26.21 -14.42 -8.33
C LEU A 232 -27.69 -14.48 -8.71
N LEU A 233 -28.45 -13.41 -8.50
CA LEU A 233 -29.85 -13.33 -8.91
C LEU A 233 -30.02 -13.33 -10.43
N GLY A 234 -29.13 -12.66 -11.18
CA GLY A 234 -29.19 -12.63 -12.64
C GLY A 234 -28.73 -13.91 -13.35
N LYS A 235 -28.19 -14.89 -12.61
CA LYS A 235 -27.85 -16.22 -13.13
C LYS A 235 -28.99 -17.23 -13.04
N ASN A 236 -30.02 -16.95 -12.25
CA ASN A 236 -31.26 -17.73 -12.15
C ASN A 236 -32.28 -17.24 -13.18
#